data_AF-A0AA93BLH9-F1
#
_entry.id   AF-A0AA93BLH9-F1
#
_cell.length_a   1.000
_cell.length_b   1.000
_cell.length_c   1.000
_cell.angle_alpha   90.00
_cell.angle_beta   90.00
_cell.angle_gamma   90.00
#
_symmetry.space_group_name_H-M   'P 1'
#
loop_
_entity.id
_entity.type
_entity.pdbx_description
1 polymer ?
#
loop_
_entity_poly.entity_id
_entity_poly.type
_entity_poly.pdbx_seq_one_letter_code
_entity_poly.pdbx_strand_id
1 'polypeptide(L)'
;MRAKEKLIAQADKLAYAKEIDKILSDLLPLRLDKEATEDYYNTVLTPDIRKQNYDLQLKMHERKNAMQIEIPTEEHYQEELSLDIAKEIRKELFNIISEDKSFGYLYYLLGTERNAKKGNVPIDCIPNRKTIKQTIKTNRDDYPKKNLDSYLEDRFNYTQYDSIISKFIVDTDVVLSIFNMAYQVFDVVRCYKNKVSKIGNYLNSFEFSNELEKYLTLCLAKNLFDAFCSTDDTTYHCIREIERIIDPLQSKYSESSNTECSGKKSRIHLNIQKGMKLDFIRVLNAMYEKGFFKDEQQNKISKKEVFETFGECLNMDLSKFQNDLSRSLTDSTALEKHLKVFEDLKNKMEEIFNSR
;
A
#
# COMPACT_ATOMS: atom_id res chain seq x y z
N MET A 1 -18.35 11.85 3.99
CA MET A 1 -18.18 10.85 2.90
C MET A 1 -17.19 11.37 1.89
N ARG A 2 -16.44 10.51 1.16
CA ARG A 2 -15.54 10.98 0.10
C ARG A 2 -16.31 11.45 -1.13
N ALA A 3 -15.76 12.39 -1.90
CA ALA A 3 -16.42 12.96 -3.08
C ALA A 3 -16.77 11.87 -4.12
N LYS A 4 -15.82 10.96 -4.41
CA LYS A 4 -16.04 9.82 -5.33
C LYS A 4 -17.15 8.88 -4.84
N GLU A 5 -17.19 8.58 -3.54
CA GLU A 5 -18.23 7.73 -2.96
C GLU A 5 -19.61 8.40 -3.06
N LYS A 6 -19.67 9.71 -2.75
CA LYS A 6 -20.90 10.50 -2.86
C LYS A 6 -21.39 10.58 -4.29
N LEU A 7 -20.49 10.77 -5.26
CA LEU A 7 -20.79 10.75 -6.69
C LEU A 7 -21.39 9.40 -7.11
N ILE A 8 -20.77 8.27 -6.75
CA ILE A 8 -21.29 6.94 -7.12
C ILE A 8 -22.64 6.62 -6.45
N ALA A 9 -22.86 7.14 -5.25
CA ALA A 9 -24.12 6.97 -4.52
C ALA A 9 -25.25 7.83 -5.10
N GLN A 10 -24.93 8.99 -5.70
CA GLN A 10 -25.90 9.96 -6.19
C GLN A 10 -25.93 10.08 -7.71
N ALA A 11 -25.16 9.27 -8.45
CA ALA A 11 -24.99 9.38 -9.90
C ALA A 11 -26.32 9.46 -10.66
N ASP A 12 -27.31 8.64 -10.30
CA ASP A 12 -28.61 8.58 -10.97
C ASP A 12 -29.49 9.84 -10.71
N LYS A 13 -29.08 10.69 -9.76
CA LYS A 13 -29.78 11.93 -9.37
C LYS A 13 -29.11 13.19 -9.92
N LEU A 14 -27.92 13.07 -10.50
CA LEU A 14 -27.13 14.19 -11.00
C LEU A 14 -27.32 14.31 -12.50
N ALA A 15 -27.56 15.52 -12.98
CA ALA A 15 -27.67 15.76 -14.42
C ALA A 15 -26.32 15.62 -15.12
N TYR A 16 -25.22 15.93 -14.41
CA TYR A 16 -23.87 16.04 -14.99
C TYR A 16 -22.87 15.10 -14.31
N ALA A 17 -23.30 13.88 -13.97
CA ALA A 17 -22.48 12.92 -13.23
C ALA A 17 -21.14 12.62 -13.94
N LYS A 18 -21.13 12.55 -15.28
CA LYS A 18 -19.93 12.24 -16.07
C LYS A 18 -18.92 13.39 -16.07
N GLU A 19 -19.41 14.61 -16.23
CA GLU A 19 -18.61 15.82 -16.21
C GLU A 19 -18.01 16.03 -14.82
N ILE A 20 -18.79 15.79 -13.76
CA ILE A 20 -18.31 15.84 -12.37
C ILE A 20 -17.24 14.78 -12.12
N ASP A 21 -17.40 13.56 -12.63
CA ASP A 21 -16.38 12.49 -12.50
C ASP A 21 -15.04 12.90 -13.14
N LYS A 22 -15.10 13.49 -14.35
CA LYS A 22 -13.92 14.05 -15.02
C LYS A 22 -13.28 15.16 -14.17
N ILE A 23 -14.07 16.14 -13.75
CA ILE A 23 -13.58 17.27 -12.93
C ILE A 23 -12.93 16.80 -11.63
N LEU A 24 -13.54 15.83 -10.93
CA LEU A 24 -12.95 15.27 -9.73
C LEU A 24 -11.62 14.60 -10.04
N SER A 25 -11.53 13.83 -11.12
CA SER A 25 -10.31 13.15 -11.56
C SER A 25 -9.18 14.14 -11.87
N ASP A 26 -9.49 15.21 -12.59
CA ASP A 26 -8.53 16.27 -12.96
C ASP A 26 -8.03 17.03 -11.72
N LEU A 27 -8.90 17.22 -10.72
CA LEU A 27 -8.57 17.96 -9.49
C LEU A 27 -7.90 17.12 -8.40
N LEU A 28 -8.04 15.78 -8.40
CA LEU A 28 -7.38 14.89 -7.43
C LEU A 28 -5.89 15.21 -7.21
N PRO A 29 -5.05 15.37 -8.25
CA PRO A 29 -3.63 15.70 -8.09
C PRO A 29 -3.40 17.16 -7.63
N LEU A 30 -4.36 18.05 -7.86
CA LEU A 30 -4.22 19.50 -7.59
C LEU A 30 -4.63 19.87 -6.15
N ARG A 31 -5.25 18.96 -5.39
CA ARG A 31 -5.84 19.24 -4.06
C ARG A 31 -4.89 19.92 -3.04
N LEU A 32 -3.57 19.72 -3.16
CA LEU A 32 -2.57 20.34 -2.28
C LEU A 32 -1.95 21.64 -2.83
N ASP A 33 -2.23 21.95 -4.09
CA ASP A 33 -1.74 23.12 -4.80
C ASP A 33 -2.87 24.13 -4.96
N LYS A 34 -2.75 25.23 -4.22
CA LYS A 34 -3.75 26.30 -4.24
C LYS A 34 -3.81 26.96 -5.61
N GLU A 35 -2.67 27.31 -6.18
CA GLU A 35 -2.57 28.07 -7.42
C GLU A 35 -3.07 27.21 -8.59
N ALA A 36 -2.62 25.95 -8.68
CA ALA A 36 -3.10 25.06 -9.73
C ALA A 36 -4.61 24.75 -9.62
N THR A 37 -5.16 24.68 -8.41
CA THR A 37 -6.61 24.53 -8.20
C THR A 37 -7.38 25.78 -8.65
N GLU A 38 -6.85 26.97 -8.34
CA GLU A 38 -7.43 28.26 -8.77
C GLU A 38 -7.39 28.41 -10.29
N ASP A 39 -6.26 28.05 -10.92
CA ASP A 39 -6.11 28.06 -12.37
C ASP A 39 -7.10 27.12 -13.06
N TYR A 40 -7.23 25.88 -12.56
CA TYR A 40 -8.22 24.93 -13.08
C TYR A 40 -9.65 25.48 -12.94
N TYR A 41 -9.99 26.03 -11.78
CA TYR A 41 -11.30 26.64 -11.57
C TYR A 41 -11.56 27.80 -12.54
N ASN A 42 -10.59 28.69 -12.71
CA ASN A 42 -10.71 29.89 -13.52
C ASN A 42 -10.70 29.64 -15.02
N THR A 43 -10.10 28.54 -15.49
CA THR A 43 -10.01 28.20 -16.91
C THR A 43 -11.11 27.22 -17.33
N VAL A 44 -11.36 26.18 -16.53
CA VAL A 44 -12.29 25.10 -16.88
C VAL A 44 -13.71 25.36 -16.37
N LEU A 45 -13.85 25.79 -15.11
CA LEU A 45 -15.15 25.75 -14.41
C LEU A 45 -15.98 27.02 -14.54
N THR A 46 -15.41 28.15 -14.93
CA THR A 46 -16.09 29.47 -14.95
C THR A 46 -16.24 30.17 -16.31
N PRO A 47 -16.39 29.47 -17.45
CA PRO A 47 -16.50 30.11 -18.77
C PRO A 47 -17.72 31.05 -18.86
N ASP A 48 -18.83 30.71 -18.21
CA ASP A 48 -20.04 31.55 -18.11
C ASP A 48 -19.78 32.87 -17.37
N ILE A 49 -18.97 32.84 -16.30
CA ILE A 49 -18.59 34.03 -15.54
C ILE A 49 -17.62 34.88 -16.37
N ARG A 50 -16.64 34.26 -17.03
CA ARG A 50 -15.72 34.97 -17.95
C ARG A 50 -16.49 35.68 -19.06
N LYS A 51 -17.46 34.99 -19.68
CA LYS A 51 -18.30 35.59 -20.72
C LYS A 51 -19.11 36.77 -20.21
N GLN A 52 -19.72 36.65 -19.02
CA GLN A 52 -20.46 37.75 -18.40
C GLN A 52 -19.57 38.97 -18.13
N ASN A 53 -18.34 38.75 -17.67
CA ASN A 53 -17.37 39.82 -17.44
C ASN A 53 -16.94 40.50 -18.75
N TYR A 54 -16.67 39.71 -19.80
CA TYR A 54 -16.38 40.21 -21.14
C TYR A 54 -17.53 41.09 -21.67
N ASP A 55 -18.78 40.59 -21.62
CA ASP A 55 -19.95 41.33 -22.11
C ASP A 55 -20.17 42.63 -21.32
N LEU A 56 -19.86 42.64 -20.02
CA LEU A 56 -19.93 43.83 -19.17
C LEU A 56 -18.87 44.86 -19.58
N GLN A 57 -17.62 44.42 -19.76
CA GLN A 57 -16.52 45.28 -20.20
C GLN A 57 -16.79 45.84 -21.61
N LEU A 58 -17.29 45.02 -22.53
CA LEU A 58 -17.61 45.45 -23.89
C LEU A 58 -18.65 46.57 -23.88
N LYS A 59 -19.72 46.40 -23.09
CA LYS A 59 -20.74 47.43 -22.88
C LYS A 59 -20.18 48.70 -22.24
N MET A 60 -19.22 48.60 -21.32
CA MET A 60 -18.56 49.77 -20.71
C MET A 60 -17.74 50.53 -21.75
N HIS A 61 -16.97 49.82 -22.58
CA HIS A 61 -16.19 50.39 -23.66
C HIS A 61 -17.09 51.08 -24.71
N GLU A 62 -18.15 50.41 -25.16
CA GLU A 62 -19.14 50.97 -26.11
C GLU A 62 -19.78 52.26 -25.60
N ARG A 63 -19.96 52.37 -24.27
CA ARG A 63 -20.49 53.56 -23.59
C ARG A 63 -19.41 54.63 -23.30
N LYS A 64 -18.18 54.44 -23.75
CA LYS A 64 -17.02 55.32 -23.50
C LYS A 64 -16.79 55.57 -22.01
N ASN A 65 -16.98 54.53 -21.18
CA ASN A 65 -16.70 54.61 -19.75
C ASN A 65 -15.20 54.74 -19.51
N ALA A 66 -14.79 55.72 -18.68
CA ALA A 66 -13.39 55.97 -18.36
C ALA A 66 -12.65 54.78 -17.71
N MET A 67 -13.38 53.83 -17.11
CA MET A 67 -12.79 52.63 -16.51
C MET A 67 -12.47 51.52 -17.52
N GLN A 68 -12.95 51.61 -18.77
CA GLN A 68 -12.72 50.61 -19.81
C GLN A 68 -12.46 51.30 -21.15
N ILE A 69 -11.22 51.77 -21.33
CA ILE A 69 -10.77 52.51 -22.52
C ILE A 69 -10.47 51.57 -23.68
N GLU A 70 -9.94 50.38 -23.40
CA GLU A 70 -9.55 49.39 -24.40
C GLU A 70 -10.69 48.41 -24.68
N ILE A 71 -10.74 47.90 -25.91
CA ILE A 71 -11.64 46.82 -26.31
C ILE A 71 -11.23 45.56 -25.54
N PRO A 72 -12.13 44.95 -24.73
CA PRO A 72 -11.81 43.74 -24.00
C PRO A 72 -11.58 42.58 -24.98
N THR A 73 -10.73 41.63 -24.57
CA THR A 73 -10.49 40.39 -25.31
C THR A 73 -11.35 39.27 -24.72
N GLU A 74 -11.99 38.48 -25.58
CA GLU A 74 -12.71 37.28 -25.14
C GLU A 74 -11.72 36.12 -25.00
N GLU A 75 -11.58 35.60 -23.78
CA GLU A 75 -10.66 34.50 -23.48
C GLU A 75 -11.38 33.15 -23.52
N HIS A 76 -10.79 32.21 -24.25
CA HIS A 76 -11.26 30.82 -24.34
C HIS A 76 -10.10 29.87 -24.04
N TYR A 77 -10.40 28.80 -23.30
CA TYR A 77 -9.43 27.78 -22.95
C TYR A 77 -9.80 26.43 -23.55
N GLN A 78 -8.77 25.61 -23.79
CA GLN A 78 -9.01 24.20 -24.13
C GLN A 78 -9.69 23.50 -22.96
N GLU A 79 -10.67 22.66 -23.30
CA GLU A 79 -11.43 21.83 -22.34
C GLU A 79 -12.32 22.57 -21.33
N GLU A 80 -12.60 23.86 -21.56
CA GLU A 80 -13.59 24.59 -20.74
C GLU A 80 -14.99 23.97 -20.84
N LEU A 81 -15.77 24.10 -19.76
CA LEU A 81 -17.18 23.67 -19.77
C LEU A 81 -18.00 24.46 -20.79
N SER A 82 -19.09 23.88 -21.28
CA SER A 82 -20.05 24.66 -22.06
C SER A 82 -20.69 25.74 -21.16
N LEU A 83 -20.81 26.96 -21.72
CA LEU A 83 -21.38 28.14 -21.07
C LEU A 83 -22.76 27.85 -20.44
N ASP A 84 -23.59 27.07 -21.14
CA ASP A 84 -24.98 26.82 -20.75
C ASP A 84 -25.10 25.93 -19.51
N ILE A 85 -24.10 25.09 -19.25
CA ILE A 85 -24.15 24.06 -18.20
C ILE A 85 -23.19 24.35 -17.04
N ALA A 86 -22.18 25.21 -17.22
CA ALA A 86 -21.11 25.47 -16.26
C ALA A 86 -21.63 25.81 -14.85
N LYS A 87 -22.65 26.68 -14.78
CA LYS A 87 -23.27 27.09 -13.52
C LYS A 87 -23.92 25.92 -12.77
N GLU A 88 -24.65 25.05 -13.46
CA GLU A 88 -25.34 23.92 -12.83
C GLU A 88 -24.33 22.82 -12.44
N ILE A 89 -23.28 22.59 -13.25
CA ILE A 89 -22.17 21.71 -12.88
C ILE A 89 -21.50 22.20 -11.59
N ARG A 90 -21.14 23.49 -11.48
CA ARG A 90 -20.54 24.04 -10.24
C ARG A 90 -21.45 23.86 -9.03
N LYS A 91 -22.77 23.97 -9.21
CA LYS A 91 -23.75 23.77 -8.14
C LYS A 91 -23.81 22.32 -7.67
N GLU A 92 -23.87 21.36 -8.59
CA GLU A 92 -23.85 19.93 -8.27
C GLU A 92 -22.49 19.53 -7.65
N LEU A 93 -21.39 19.97 -8.24
CA LEU A 93 -20.02 19.73 -7.77
C LEU A 93 -19.84 20.19 -6.32
N PHE A 94 -20.30 21.40 -5.97
CA PHE A 94 -20.24 21.91 -4.60
C PHE A 94 -20.92 20.96 -3.60
N ASN A 95 -22.06 20.38 -3.96
CA ASN A 95 -22.77 19.44 -3.11
C ASN A 95 -22.02 18.10 -2.99
N ILE A 96 -21.33 17.67 -4.04
CA ILE A 96 -20.56 16.41 -4.07
C ILE A 96 -19.30 16.51 -3.20
N ILE A 97 -18.62 17.66 -3.20
CA ILE A 97 -17.39 17.83 -2.41
C ILE A 97 -17.65 18.32 -0.98
N SER A 98 -18.89 18.63 -0.60
CA SER A 98 -19.22 19.34 0.64
C SER A 98 -18.73 18.69 1.94
N GLU A 99 -18.60 17.36 1.94
CA GLU A 99 -18.14 16.59 3.10
C GLU A 99 -16.67 16.13 2.96
N ASP A 100 -16.09 16.27 1.77
CA ASP A 100 -14.75 15.83 1.48
C ASP A 100 -13.76 16.98 1.68
N LYS A 101 -13.18 17.00 2.89
CA LYS A 101 -12.22 18.03 3.29
C LYS A 101 -10.94 18.04 2.44
N SER A 102 -10.70 17.03 1.60
CA SER A 102 -9.56 17.03 0.68
C SER A 102 -9.72 18.06 -0.45
N PHE A 103 -10.94 18.48 -0.78
CA PHE A 103 -11.21 19.50 -1.81
C PHE A 103 -11.34 20.93 -1.23
N GLY A 104 -10.65 21.22 -0.12
CA GLY A 104 -10.84 22.47 0.62
C GLY A 104 -10.68 23.75 -0.21
N TYR A 105 -9.69 23.81 -1.10
CA TYR A 105 -9.50 24.97 -2.00
C TYR A 105 -10.64 25.12 -3.01
N LEU A 106 -11.06 24.04 -3.67
CA LEU A 106 -12.20 24.09 -4.58
C LEU A 106 -13.50 24.46 -3.84
N TYR A 107 -13.70 23.92 -2.64
CA TYR A 107 -14.85 24.23 -1.79
C TYR A 107 -14.91 25.71 -1.43
N TYR A 108 -13.76 26.33 -1.14
CA TYR A 108 -13.63 27.75 -0.91
C TYR A 108 -14.04 28.60 -2.12
N LEU A 109 -13.57 28.25 -3.32
CA LEU A 109 -13.86 28.98 -4.55
C LEU A 109 -15.36 28.95 -4.88
N LEU A 110 -15.95 27.75 -4.86
CA LEU A 110 -17.37 27.54 -5.09
C LEU A 110 -18.24 28.17 -3.98
N GLY A 111 -17.77 28.11 -2.72
CA GLY A 111 -18.42 28.73 -1.57
C GLY A 111 -18.45 30.25 -1.67
N THR A 112 -17.33 30.86 -2.08
CA THR A 112 -17.21 32.30 -2.32
C THR A 112 -18.18 32.77 -3.41
N GLU A 113 -18.30 32.03 -4.52
CA GLU A 113 -19.28 32.33 -5.56
C GLU A 113 -20.72 32.31 -5.02
N ARG A 114 -21.06 31.32 -4.18
CA ARG A 114 -22.40 31.23 -3.56
C ARG A 114 -22.65 32.37 -2.56
N ASN A 115 -21.63 32.77 -1.79
CA ASN A 115 -21.71 33.86 -0.82
C ASN A 115 -21.87 35.23 -1.48
N ALA A 116 -21.38 35.41 -2.71
CA ALA A 116 -21.59 36.64 -3.48
C ALA A 116 -23.07 36.87 -3.86
N LYS A 117 -23.92 35.83 -3.81
CA LYS A 117 -25.35 35.93 -4.13
C LYS A 117 -26.13 36.39 -2.89
N LYS A 118 -26.81 37.54 -3.01
CA LYS A 118 -27.61 38.14 -1.92
C LYS A 118 -28.69 37.18 -1.42
N GLY A 119 -28.87 37.10 -0.09
CA GLY A 119 -29.98 36.40 0.56
C GLY A 119 -29.65 35.01 1.13
N ASN A 120 -28.42 34.52 0.98
CA ASN A 120 -27.98 33.24 1.54
C ASN A 120 -27.27 33.43 2.89
N VAL A 121 -27.39 32.44 3.77
CA VAL A 121 -26.53 32.34 4.96
C VAL A 121 -25.09 32.14 4.49
N PRO A 122 -24.12 32.96 4.94
CA PRO A 122 -22.73 32.82 4.53
C PRO A 122 -22.17 31.43 4.86
N ILE A 123 -21.56 30.80 3.87
CA ILE A 123 -20.88 29.52 4.00
C ILE A 123 -19.46 29.78 4.51
N ASP A 124 -19.13 29.27 5.70
CA ASP A 124 -17.74 29.22 6.17
C ASP A 124 -16.96 28.16 5.40
N CYS A 125 -16.01 28.60 4.59
CA CYS A 125 -15.30 27.75 3.63
C CYS A 125 -13.78 28.00 3.63
N ILE A 126 -13.22 28.54 4.72
CA ILE A 126 -11.78 28.85 4.79
C ILE A 126 -10.96 27.54 4.68
N PRO A 127 -10.08 27.41 3.66
CA PRO A 127 -9.33 26.19 3.45
C PRO A 127 -8.20 26.04 4.48
N ASN A 128 -8.02 24.82 5.00
CA ASN A 128 -6.94 24.48 5.92
C ASN A 128 -6.02 23.42 5.31
N ARG A 129 -4.81 23.83 4.90
CA ARG A 129 -3.82 22.95 4.26
C ARG A 129 -3.46 21.71 5.08
N LYS A 130 -3.37 21.83 6.41
CA LYS A 130 -3.06 20.68 7.29
C LYS A 130 -4.22 19.67 7.27
N THR A 131 -5.45 20.16 7.35
CA THR A 131 -6.65 19.31 7.25
C THR A 131 -6.71 18.62 5.90
N ILE A 132 -6.52 19.35 4.80
CA ILE A 132 -6.50 18.79 3.44
C ILE A 132 -5.46 17.66 3.34
N LYS A 133 -4.21 17.93 3.73
CA LYS A 133 -3.12 16.94 3.71
C LYS A 133 -3.44 15.71 4.55
N GLN A 134 -4.00 15.91 5.75
CA GLN A 134 -4.37 14.82 6.62
C GLN A 134 -5.52 13.99 6.03
N THR A 135 -6.53 14.63 5.43
CA THR A 135 -7.64 13.92 4.78
C THR A 135 -7.17 13.10 3.59
N ILE A 136 -6.29 13.65 2.74
CA ILE A 136 -5.67 12.90 1.63
C ILE A 136 -4.92 11.66 2.15
N LYS A 137 -4.08 11.84 3.19
CA LYS A 137 -3.34 10.74 3.81
C LYS A 137 -4.27 9.67 4.40
N THR A 138 -5.31 10.08 5.12
CA THR A 138 -6.32 9.17 5.70
C THR A 138 -7.09 8.45 4.61
N ASN A 139 -7.45 9.14 3.53
CA ASN A 139 -8.18 8.53 2.42
C ASN A 139 -7.30 7.56 1.62
N ARG A 140 -5.97 7.68 1.68
CA ARG A 140 -5.01 6.87 0.89
C ARG A 140 -5.27 7.00 -0.62
N ASP A 141 -5.66 8.20 -1.08
CA ASP A 141 -5.98 8.48 -2.48
C ASP A 141 -4.97 9.42 -3.15
N ASP A 142 -3.73 9.41 -2.64
CA ASP A 142 -2.57 10.12 -3.19
C ASP A 142 -1.75 9.15 -4.06
N TYR A 143 -2.30 8.82 -5.22
CA TYR A 143 -1.73 7.92 -6.23
C TYR A 143 -2.20 8.40 -7.64
N PRO A 144 -1.49 8.05 -8.72
CA PRO A 144 -0.24 7.30 -8.75
C PRO A 144 0.97 8.13 -8.29
N LYS A 145 1.98 7.47 -7.73
CA LYS A 145 3.28 8.07 -7.45
C LYS A 145 4.23 7.87 -8.64
N LYS A 146 5.15 8.83 -8.80
CA LYS A 146 6.19 8.82 -9.84
C LYS A 146 7.44 8.02 -9.46
N ASN A 147 7.63 7.74 -8.17
CA ASN A 147 8.77 6.98 -7.65
C ASN A 147 8.33 6.12 -6.46
N LEU A 148 9.06 5.03 -6.23
CA LEU A 148 8.75 4.08 -5.17
C LEU A 148 9.01 4.67 -3.77
N ASP A 149 10.05 5.47 -3.60
CA ASP A 149 10.42 6.06 -2.31
C ASP A 149 9.27 6.86 -1.68
N SER A 150 8.47 7.56 -2.50
CA SER A 150 7.27 8.28 -2.06
C SER A 150 6.23 7.38 -1.38
N TYR A 151 6.17 6.10 -1.73
CA TYR A 151 5.36 5.12 -1.01
C TYR A 151 6.05 4.63 0.27
N LEU A 152 7.36 4.41 0.23
CA LEU A 152 8.16 3.79 1.29
C LEU A 152 8.37 4.68 2.52
N GLU A 153 8.10 5.99 2.43
CA GLU A 153 8.02 6.88 3.60
C GLU A 153 6.95 6.45 4.61
N ASP A 154 5.96 5.66 4.19
CA ASP A 154 4.93 5.11 5.05
C ASP A 154 5.29 3.70 5.56
N ARG A 155 5.25 3.52 6.88
CA ARG A 155 5.62 2.25 7.54
C ARG A 155 4.81 1.06 7.02
N PHE A 156 3.51 1.22 6.77
CA PHE A 156 2.69 0.12 6.25
C PHE A 156 3.21 -0.29 4.88
N ASN A 157 3.42 0.68 3.98
CA ASN A 157 3.95 0.42 2.64
C ASN A 157 5.34 -0.22 2.67
N TYR A 158 6.23 0.24 3.56
CA TYR A 158 7.55 -0.35 3.71
C TYR A 158 7.49 -1.84 4.10
N THR A 159 6.59 -2.22 5.02
CA THR A 159 6.37 -3.63 5.38
C THR A 159 5.85 -4.46 4.20
N GLN A 160 4.98 -3.90 3.37
CA GLN A 160 4.50 -4.58 2.17
C GLN A 160 5.62 -4.75 1.14
N TYR A 161 6.43 -3.71 0.94
CA TYR A 161 7.61 -3.74 0.08
C TYR A 161 8.58 -4.84 0.51
N ASP A 162 8.97 -4.86 1.79
CA ASP A 162 9.89 -5.85 2.36
C ASP A 162 9.37 -7.30 2.18
N SER A 163 8.07 -7.51 2.37
CA SER A 163 7.41 -8.80 2.11
C SER A 163 7.48 -9.22 0.63
N ILE A 164 7.38 -8.27 -0.29
CA ILE A 164 7.47 -8.54 -1.74
C ILE A 164 8.92 -8.91 -2.11
N ILE A 165 9.88 -8.05 -1.79
CA ILE A 165 11.28 -8.24 -2.21
C ILE A 165 11.97 -9.43 -1.53
N SER A 166 11.50 -9.82 -0.33
CA SER A 166 12.02 -11.00 0.38
C SER A 166 11.55 -12.32 -0.24
N LYS A 167 10.46 -12.31 -1.00
CA LYS A 167 9.84 -13.51 -1.60
C LYS A 167 10.01 -13.59 -3.11
N PHE A 168 10.08 -12.45 -3.79
CA PHE A 168 10.05 -12.37 -5.24
C PHE A 168 11.22 -11.54 -5.77
N ILE A 169 11.82 -11.99 -6.87
CA ILE A 169 12.81 -11.22 -7.61
C ILE A 169 12.01 -10.32 -8.57
N VAL A 170 11.86 -9.06 -8.20
CA VAL A 170 11.11 -8.06 -8.96
C VAL A 170 11.88 -6.74 -9.00
N ASP A 171 11.90 -6.12 -10.17
CA ASP A 171 12.57 -4.84 -10.37
C ASP A 171 11.78 -3.69 -9.72
N THR A 172 12.49 -2.62 -9.35
CA THR A 172 11.91 -1.44 -8.68
C THR A 172 10.74 -0.84 -9.45
N ASP A 173 10.80 -0.78 -10.79
CA ASP A 173 9.73 -0.22 -11.63
C ASP A 173 8.46 -1.09 -11.58
N VAL A 174 8.62 -2.41 -11.53
CA VAL A 174 7.51 -3.36 -11.39
C VAL A 174 6.86 -3.20 -10.01
N VAL A 175 7.68 -3.04 -8.96
CA VAL A 175 7.17 -2.78 -7.62
C VAL A 175 6.39 -1.46 -7.57
N LEU A 176 6.90 -0.38 -8.17
CA LEU A 176 6.17 0.88 -8.28
C LEU A 176 4.82 0.71 -9.00
N SER A 177 4.81 -0.03 -10.12
CA SER A 177 3.58 -0.40 -10.84
C SER A 177 2.58 -1.08 -9.92
N ILE A 178 3.01 -2.12 -9.19
CA ILE A 178 2.18 -2.87 -8.23
C ILE A 178 1.58 -1.95 -7.17
N PHE A 179 2.36 -1.02 -6.59
CA PHE A 179 1.85 -0.07 -5.61
C PHE A 179 0.81 0.88 -6.21
N ASN A 180 1.07 1.45 -7.38
CA ASN A 180 0.14 2.33 -8.08
C ASN A 180 -1.20 1.63 -8.37
N MET A 181 -1.14 0.41 -8.90
CA MET A 181 -2.33 -0.38 -9.20
C MET A 181 -3.05 -0.83 -7.93
N ALA A 182 -2.35 -1.22 -6.87
CA ALA A 182 -2.98 -1.67 -5.63
C ALA A 182 -3.75 -0.54 -4.95
N TYR A 183 -3.19 0.67 -4.94
CA TYR A 183 -3.87 1.86 -4.45
C TYR A 183 -5.06 2.26 -5.34
N GLN A 184 -4.96 2.10 -6.66
CA GLN A 184 -6.07 2.29 -7.58
C GLN A 184 -7.20 1.29 -7.32
N VAL A 185 -6.87 0.00 -7.19
CA VAL A 185 -7.82 -1.06 -6.86
C VAL A 185 -8.50 -0.76 -5.53
N PHE A 186 -7.72 -0.45 -4.49
CA PHE A 186 -8.23 -0.08 -3.18
C PHE A 186 -9.21 1.11 -3.26
N ASP A 187 -8.83 2.17 -3.95
CA ASP A 187 -9.66 3.36 -4.08
C ASP A 187 -10.99 3.10 -4.81
N VAL A 188 -10.94 2.46 -5.98
CA VAL A 188 -12.12 2.21 -6.82
C VAL A 188 -13.04 1.18 -6.19
N VAL A 189 -12.50 0.05 -5.71
CA VAL A 189 -13.29 -1.01 -5.07
C VAL A 189 -14.00 -0.48 -3.83
N ARG A 190 -13.33 0.36 -3.02
CA ARG A 190 -13.95 0.98 -1.84
C ARG A 190 -15.15 1.85 -2.22
N CYS A 191 -15.12 2.54 -3.36
CA CYS A 191 -16.27 3.32 -3.82
C CYS A 191 -17.47 2.45 -4.23
N TYR A 192 -17.24 1.17 -4.54
CA TYR A 192 -18.28 0.19 -4.86
C TYR A 192 -18.63 -0.76 -3.70
N LYS A 193 -18.22 -0.47 -2.46
CA LYS A 193 -18.45 -1.34 -1.29
C LYS A 193 -19.89 -1.81 -1.08
N ASN A 194 -20.88 -1.05 -1.55
CA ASN A 194 -22.31 -1.37 -1.50
C ASN A 194 -22.87 -2.00 -2.80
N LYS A 195 -22.03 -2.27 -3.80
CA LYS A 195 -22.41 -2.72 -5.16
C LYS A 195 -21.47 -3.86 -5.62
N VAL A 196 -21.63 -5.06 -5.03
CA VAL A 196 -20.79 -6.24 -5.26
C VAL A 196 -20.57 -6.57 -6.75
N SER A 197 -21.62 -6.49 -7.57
CA SER A 197 -21.51 -6.74 -9.02
C SER A 197 -20.56 -5.77 -9.73
N LYS A 198 -20.50 -4.51 -9.29
CA LYS A 198 -19.56 -3.53 -9.84
C LYS A 198 -18.12 -3.82 -9.41
N ILE A 199 -17.91 -4.34 -8.19
CA ILE A 199 -16.59 -4.78 -7.72
C ILE A 199 -16.07 -5.91 -8.63
N GLY A 200 -16.87 -6.96 -8.82
CA GLY A 200 -16.49 -8.10 -9.66
C GLY A 200 -16.20 -7.68 -11.11
N ASN A 201 -17.04 -6.84 -11.71
CA ASN A 201 -16.82 -6.33 -13.07
C ASN A 201 -15.52 -5.52 -13.20
N TYR A 202 -15.23 -4.66 -12.22
CA TYR A 202 -14.00 -3.87 -12.20
C TYR A 202 -12.77 -4.77 -12.09
N LEU A 203 -12.73 -5.70 -11.13
CA LEU A 203 -11.58 -6.58 -10.92
C LEU A 203 -11.33 -7.51 -12.12
N ASN A 204 -12.38 -7.95 -12.82
CA ASN A 204 -12.27 -8.80 -14.00
C ASN A 204 -11.81 -8.05 -15.27
N SER A 205 -12.07 -6.74 -15.34
CA SER A 205 -11.65 -5.88 -16.46
C SER A 205 -10.31 -5.18 -16.21
N PHE A 206 -9.77 -5.24 -14.99
CA PHE A 206 -8.49 -4.66 -14.67
C PHE A 206 -7.35 -5.42 -15.36
N GLU A 207 -6.55 -4.70 -16.14
CA GLU A 207 -5.46 -5.28 -16.90
C GLU A 207 -4.21 -5.46 -16.02
N PHE A 208 -3.59 -6.63 -16.12
CA PHE A 208 -2.33 -6.96 -15.45
C PHE A 208 -1.37 -7.53 -16.48
N SER A 209 -0.08 -7.21 -16.35
CA SER A 209 0.94 -7.68 -17.29
C SER A 209 1.15 -9.19 -17.19
N ASN A 210 1.02 -9.75 -15.99
CA ASN A 210 1.14 -11.18 -15.72
C ASN A 210 0.43 -11.58 -14.42
N GLU A 211 0.33 -12.88 -14.17
CA GLU A 211 -0.34 -13.42 -12.98
C GLU A 211 0.36 -13.07 -11.66
N LEU A 212 1.68 -12.89 -11.65
CA LEU A 212 2.43 -12.53 -10.43
C LEU A 212 2.09 -11.09 -10.03
N GLU A 213 2.12 -10.16 -11.00
CA GLU A 213 1.74 -8.76 -10.80
C GLU A 213 0.28 -8.65 -10.32
N LYS A 214 -0.62 -9.43 -10.93
CA LYS A 214 -2.01 -9.55 -10.49
C LYS A 214 -2.11 -10.00 -9.03
N TYR A 215 -1.43 -11.09 -8.68
CA TYR A 215 -1.44 -11.64 -7.32
C TYR A 215 -0.92 -10.61 -6.30
N LEU A 216 0.25 -10.03 -6.53
CA LEU A 216 0.87 -9.07 -5.61
C LEU A 216 0.04 -7.79 -5.45
N THR A 217 -0.51 -7.27 -6.56
CA THR A 217 -1.37 -6.08 -6.55
C THR A 217 -2.62 -6.31 -5.71
N LEU A 218 -3.30 -7.44 -5.91
CA LEU A 218 -4.52 -7.75 -5.18
C LEU A 218 -4.25 -8.09 -3.72
N CYS A 219 -3.14 -8.77 -3.39
CA CYS A 219 -2.71 -8.99 -2.01
C CYS A 219 -2.45 -7.65 -1.28
N LEU A 220 -1.75 -6.72 -1.93
CA LEU A 220 -1.51 -5.39 -1.37
C LEU A 220 -2.82 -4.61 -1.19
N ALA A 221 -3.72 -4.64 -2.17
CA ALA A 221 -5.03 -4.01 -2.07
C ALA A 221 -5.87 -4.59 -0.92
N LYS A 222 -5.87 -5.92 -0.74
CA LYS A 222 -6.51 -6.57 0.42
C LYS A 222 -5.91 -6.08 1.73
N ASN A 223 -4.58 -6.02 1.84
CA ASN A 223 -3.91 -5.54 3.05
C ASN A 223 -4.22 -4.07 3.35
N LEU A 224 -4.45 -3.23 2.33
CA LEU A 224 -4.95 -1.86 2.50
C LEU A 224 -6.36 -1.84 3.13
N PHE A 225 -7.27 -2.71 2.68
CA PHE A 225 -8.60 -2.85 3.29
C PHE A 225 -8.51 -3.33 4.74
N ASP A 226 -7.72 -4.37 5.00
CA ASP A 226 -7.52 -4.92 6.35
C ASP A 226 -6.97 -3.87 7.32
N ALA A 227 -6.01 -3.05 6.87
CA ALA A 227 -5.37 -2.04 7.71
C ALA A 227 -6.20 -0.78 7.92
N PHE A 228 -6.95 -0.33 6.90
CA PHE A 228 -7.54 1.01 6.89
C PHE A 228 -9.07 1.05 6.80
N CYS A 229 -9.73 -0.10 6.64
CA CYS A 229 -11.19 -0.18 6.50
C CYS A 229 -11.82 -1.30 7.37
N SER A 230 -11.08 -1.86 8.32
CA SER A 230 -11.51 -3.00 9.16
C SER A 230 -12.74 -2.74 10.05
N THR A 231 -13.07 -1.48 10.33
CA THR A 231 -14.22 -1.10 11.15
C THR A 231 -15.51 -0.84 10.35
N ASP A 232 -15.47 -0.94 9.02
CA ASP A 232 -16.63 -0.74 8.15
C ASP A 232 -17.20 -2.10 7.74
N ASP A 233 -18.42 -2.41 8.19
CA ASP A 233 -19.09 -3.71 7.95
C ASP A 233 -19.18 -4.07 6.45
N THR A 234 -19.23 -3.06 5.58
CA THR A 234 -19.35 -3.26 4.13
C THR A 234 -18.02 -3.61 3.47
N THR A 235 -16.89 -3.41 4.16
CA THR A 235 -15.55 -3.77 3.69
C THR A 235 -15.40 -5.26 3.42
N TYR A 236 -16.15 -6.11 4.13
CA TYR A 236 -16.13 -7.56 3.91
C TYR A 236 -16.45 -7.91 2.46
N HIS A 237 -17.39 -7.22 1.80
CA HIS A 237 -17.70 -7.46 0.39
C HIS A 237 -16.51 -7.19 -0.52
N CYS A 238 -15.78 -6.10 -0.29
CA CYS A 238 -14.57 -5.75 -1.03
C CYS A 238 -13.50 -6.84 -0.89
N ILE A 239 -13.22 -7.24 0.35
CA ILE A 239 -12.20 -8.25 0.65
C ILE A 239 -12.56 -9.60 0.00
N ARG A 240 -13.82 -10.04 0.12
CA ARG A 240 -14.26 -11.33 -0.44
C ARG A 240 -14.16 -11.40 -1.96
N GLU A 241 -14.49 -10.33 -2.67
CA GLU A 241 -14.33 -10.33 -4.14
C GLU A 241 -12.86 -10.34 -4.56
N ILE A 242 -11.99 -9.69 -3.78
CA ILE A 242 -10.54 -9.76 -3.99
C ILE A 242 -10.01 -11.17 -3.70
N GLU A 243 -10.41 -11.78 -2.56
CA GLU A 243 -10.00 -13.14 -2.17
C GLU A 243 -10.41 -14.18 -3.21
N ARG A 244 -11.61 -14.09 -3.81
CA ARG A 244 -12.02 -15.01 -4.89
C ARG A 244 -11.04 -15.09 -6.05
N ILE A 245 -10.30 -14.00 -6.32
CA ILE A 245 -9.30 -13.94 -7.39
C ILE A 245 -7.92 -14.37 -6.88
N ILE A 246 -7.60 -14.08 -5.61
CA ILE A 246 -6.32 -14.43 -5.00
C ILE A 246 -6.25 -15.92 -4.63
N ASP A 247 -7.30 -16.50 -4.06
CA ASP A 247 -7.30 -17.87 -3.51
C ASP A 247 -6.80 -18.93 -4.52
N PRO A 248 -7.22 -18.90 -5.81
CA PRO A 248 -6.71 -19.86 -6.81
C PRO A 248 -5.23 -19.63 -7.16
N LEU A 249 -4.73 -18.41 -7.04
CA LEU A 249 -3.33 -18.03 -7.27
C LEU A 249 -2.48 -18.26 -6.01
N GLN A 250 -3.13 -18.39 -4.85
CA GLN A 250 -2.46 -18.52 -3.57
C GLN A 250 -1.61 -19.78 -3.52
N SER A 251 -2.08 -20.95 -3.99
CA SER A 251 -1.22 -22.15 -4.04
C SER A 251 0.04 -21.94 -4.87
N LYS A 252 -0.07 -21.26 -6.03
CA LYS A 252 1.04 -20.98 -6.93
C LYS A 252 2.10 -20.04 -6.34
N TYR A 253 1.68 -19.03 -5.58
CA TYR A 253 2.57 -17.98 -5.05
C TYR A 253 2.76 -18.01 -3.53
N SER A 254 2.04 -18.89 -2.84
CA SER A 254 2.16 -19.18 -1.40
C SER A 254 2.85 -20.50 -1.11
N GLU A 255 3.23 -21.28 -2.14
CA GLU A 255 4.24 -22.33 -1.98
C GLU A 255 5.66 -21.76 -1.69
N SER A 256 5.81 -20.42 -1.74
CA SER A 256 6.90 -19.66 -1.09
C SER A 256 6.57 -19.18 0.34
N SER A 257 5.42 -19.55 0.90
CA SER A 257 4.95 -19.17 2.24
C SER A 257 4.01 -20.20 2.88
N ASN A 258 4.45 -21.45 2.97
CA ASN A 258 4.32 -22.20 4.22
C ASN A 258 5.68 -22.03 4.89
N THR A 259 5.86 -21.31 5.98
CA THR A 259 5.11 -21.43 7.23
C THR A 259 5.08 -20.08 7.96
N GLU A 260 4.30 -20.06 9.05
CA GLU A 260 4.52 -19.30 10.27
C GLU A 260 6.02 -19.01 10.57
N CYS A 261 6.29 -18.19 11.58
CA CYS A 261 7.63 -17.89 12.09
C CYS A 261 8.46 -19.11 12.61
N SER A 262 8.21 -20.33 12.10
CA SER A 262 9.06 -21.50 12.17
C SER A 262 9.21 -22.11 10.75
N GLY A 263 10.44 -22.27 10.26
CA GLY A 263 10.70 -23.15 9.11
C GLY A 263 10.90 -22.50 7.74
N LYS A 264 11.88 -21.60 7.60
CA LYS A 264 12.80 -21.83 6.47
C LYS A 264 13.40 -23.22 6.72
N LYS A 265 12.89 -24.27 6.06
CA LYS A 265 13.58 -25.57 6.07
C LYS A 265 15.00 -25.30 5.64
N SER A 266 15.94 -25.56 6.53
CA SER A 266 17.33 -25.27 6.26
C SER A 266 17.76 -25.98 4.99
N ARG A 267 18.53 -25.32 4.14
CA ARG A 267 19.16 -26.02 3.00
C ARG A 267 20.25 -26.98 3.48
N ILE A 268 20.71 -26.79 4.71
CA ILE A 268 21.76 -27.57 5.34
C ILE A 268 21.13 -28.78 6.02
N HIS A 269 21.67 -29.95 5.72
CA HIS A 269 21.26 -31.22 6.32
C HIS A 269 22.49 -31.91 6.87
N LEU A 270 22.31 -32.65 7.97
CA LEU A 270 23.37 -33.53 8.45
C LEU A 270 23.52 -34.71 7.48
N ASN A 271 24.76 -35.15 7.29
CA ASN A 271 25.05 -36.36 6.54
C ASN A 271 24.30 -37.57 7.15
N ILE A 272 23.64 -38.36 6.29
CA ILE A 272 22.79 -39.51 6.67
C ILE A 272 23.65 -40.72 7.12
N GLN A 273 24.96 -40.66 6.97
CA GLN A 273 25.87 -41.71 7.43
C GLN A 273 25.70 -42.04 8.93
N LYS A 274 25.70 -43.34 9.23
CA LYS A 274 25.53 -43.86 10.59
C LYS A 274 26.62 -43.30 11.52
N GLY A 275 26.21 -42.69 12.62
CA GLY A 275 27.10 -42.09 13.62
C GLY A 275 27.14 -40.55 13.56
N MET A 276 26.91 -39.93 12.40
CA MET A 276 27.00 -38.48 12.22
C MET A 276 26.07 -37.69 13.15
N LYS A 277 24.83 -38.17 13.34
CA LYS A 277 23.87 -37.58 14.30
C LYS A 277 24.41 -37.56 15.72
N LEU A 278 25.00 -38.68 16.15
CA LEU A 278 25.51 -38.82 17.51
C LEU A 278 26.75 -37.94 17.72
N ASP A 279 27.64 -37.89 16.74
CA ASP A 279 28.84 -37.05 16.76
C ASP A 279 28.48 -35.56 16.76
N PHE A 280 27.48 -35.15 15.99
CA PHE A 280 26.94 -33.79 16.04
C PHE A 280 26.39 -33.43 17.42
N ILE A 281 25.58 -34.31 18.03
CA ILE A 281 25.04 -34.13 19.38
C ILE A 281 26.17 -33.97 20.42
N ARG A 282 27.26 -34.76 20.30
CA ARG A 282 28.41 -34.69 21.20
C ARG A 282 29.15 -33.35 21.09
N VAL A 283 29.42 -32.89 19.87
CA VAL A 283 30.08 -31.60 19.63
C VAL A 283 29.21 -30.45 20.14
N LEU A 284 27.92 -30.45 19.81
CA LEU A 284 26.99 -29.41 20.23
C LEU A 284 26.87 -29.35 21.77
N ASN A 285 26.81 -30.51 22.44
CA ASN A 285 26.80 -30.57 23.90
C ASN A 285 28.11 -30.01 24.49
N ALA A 286 29.28 -30.35 23.94
CA ALA A 286 30.55 -29.83 24.42
C ALA A 286 30.68 -28.31 24.24
N MET A 287 30.23 -27.77 23.10
CA MET A 287 30.16 -26.32 22.87
C MET A 287 29.25 -25.62 23.88
N TYR A 288 28.09 -26.21 24.17
CA TYR A 288 27.16 -25.69 25.18
C TYR A 288 27.81 -25.68 26.57
N GLU A 289 28.42 -26.78 27.00
CA GLU A 289 29.09 -26.86 28.32
C GLU A 289 30.30 -25.91 28.43
N LYS A 290 30.93 -25.57 27.31
CA LYS A 290 31.98 -24.54 27.24
C LYS A 290 31.45 -23.10 27.25
N GLY A 291 30.13 -22.90 27.17
CA GLY A 291 29.50 -21.59 27.22
C GLY A 291 29.49 -20.82 25.90
N PHE A 292 29.56 -21.51 24.75
CA PHE A 292 29.56 -20.88 23.43
C PHE A 292 28.26 -20.14 23.09
N PHE A 293 27.14 -20.52 23.71
CA PHE A 293 25.82 -20.03 23.35
C PHE A 293 25.25 -19.13 24.44
N LYS A 294 24.66 -18.02 23.99
CA LYS A 294 24.00 -17.00 24.79
C LYS A 294 22.73 -16.55 24.06
N ASP A 295 21.76 -16.02 24.80
CA ASP A 295 20.62 -15.35 24.18
C ASP A 295 21.00 -13.96 23.63
N GLU A 296 20.05 -13.28 22.99
CA GLU A 296 20.23 -11.93 22.44
C GLU A 296 20.69 -10.90 23.49
N GLN A 297 20.41 -11.15 24.76
CA GLN A 297 20.75 -10.30 25.89
C GLN A 297 22.03 -10.74 26.62
N GLN A 298 22.79 -11.68 26.03
CA GLN A 298 24.02 -12.25 26.59
C GLN A 298 23.84 -13.09 27.87
N ASN A 299 22.61 -13.51 28.19
CA ASN A 299 22.32 -14.40 29.30
C ASN A 299 22.53 -15.87 28.91
N LYS A 300 22.59 -16.72 29.94
CA LYS A 300 22.73 -18.17 29.77
C LYS A 300 21.47 -18.74 29.12
N ILE A 301 21.60 -19.25 27.89
CA ILE A 301 20.54 -19.98 27.19
C ILE A 301 20.39 -21.41 27.73
N SER A 302 19.20 -22.00 27.61
CA SER A 302 18.99 -23.38 28.08
C SER A 302 19.53 -24.41 27.10
N LYS A 303 19.99 -25.57 27.61
CA LYS A 303 20.48 -26.67 26.75
C LYS A 303 19.39 -27.14 25.79
N LYS A 304 18.15 -27.26 26.28
CA LYS A 304 17.00 -27.71 25.50
C LYS A 304 16.79 -26.81 24.27
N GLU A 305 16.77 -25.51 24.49
CA GLU A 305 16.55 -24.50 23.45
C GLU A 305 17.65 -24.53 22.40
N VAL A 306 18.93 -24.66 22.79
CA VAL A 306 20.03 -24.83 21.84
C VAL A 306 19.82 -26.06 20.94
N PHE A 307 19.44 -27.20 21.51
CA PHE A 307 19.20 -28.41 20.71
C PHE A 307 17.96 -28.30 19.82
N GLU A 308 16.90 -27.61 20.26
CA GLU A 308 15.72 -27.33 19.44
C GLU A 308 16.08 -26.42 18.26
N THR A 309 16.77 -25.30 18.49
CA THR A 309 17.18 -24.36 17.45
C THR A 309 18.10 -25.02 16.40
N PHE A 310 19.10 -25.80 16.83
CA PHE A 310 19.96 -26.51 15.88
C PHE A 310 19.27 -27.68 15.19
N GLY A 311 18.29 -28.32 15.85
CA GLY A 311 17.43 -29.33 15.24
C GLY A 311 16.61 -28.75 14.09
N GLU A 312 15.98 -27.59 14.32
CA GLU A 312 15.28 -26.83 13.28
C GLU A 312 16.22 -26.43 12.14
N CYS A 313 17.42 -25.95 12.47
CA CYS A 313 18.45 -25.56 11.50
C CYS A 313 19.00 -26.73 10.66
N LEU A 314 18.78 -27.99 11.05
CA LEU A 314 19.23 -29.16 10.29
C LEU A 314 18.08 -30.02 9.76
N ASN A 315 16.84 -29.54 9.90
CA ASN A 315 15.61 -30.30 9.63
C ASN A 315 15.60 -31.67 10.34
N MET A 316 16.10 -31.72 11.57
CA MET A 316 16.27 -32.93 12.35
C MET A 316 15.64 -32.81 13.73
N ASP A 317 14.89 -33.84 14.14
CA ASP A 317 14.42 -33.95 15.52
C ASP A 317 15.58 -34.32 16.47
N LEU A 318 15.95 -33.34 17.31
CA LEU A 318 16.93 -33.45 18.38
C LEU A 318 16.29 -33.40 19.78
N SER A 319 14.95 -33.41 19.90
CA SER A 319 14.25 -33.34 21.19
C SER A 319 14.62 -34.47 22.16
N LYS A 320 15.07 -35.61 21.62
CA LYS A 320 15.51 -36.80 22.37
C LYS A 320 17.01 -36.85 22.66
N PHE A 321 17.73 -35.73 22.53
CA PHE A 321 19.19 -35.67 22.73
C PHE A 321 19.65 -36.26 24.08
N GLN A 322 18.83 -36.14 25.14
CA GLN A 322 19.15 -36.73 26.45
C GLN A 322 19.25 -38.24 26.40
N ASN A 323 18.38 -38.92 25.65
CA ASN A 323 18.41 -40.37 25.46
C ASN A 323 19.61 -40.80 24.61
N ASP A 324 19.97 -40.01 23.60
CA ASP A 324 21.13 -40.26 22.75
C ASP A 324 22.45 -40.10 23.53
N LEU A 325 22.53 -39.09 24.41
CA LEU A 325 23.66 -38.88 25.31
C LEU A 325 23.75 -39.95 26.41
N SER A 326 22.63 -40.26 27.07
CA SER A 326 22.62 -41.21 28.20
C SER A 326 22.88 -42.65 27.74
N ARG A 327 22.29 -43.11 26.62
CA ARG A 327 22.64 -44.40 26.02
C ARG A 327 24.12 -44.50 25.67
N SER A 328 24.74 -43.37 25.29
CA SER A 328 26.16 -43.32 24.97
C SER A 328 27.06 -43.26 26.22
N LEU A 329 26.56 -42.81 27.37
CA LEU A 329 27.31 -42.68 28.64
C LEU A 329 27.22 -43.91 29.53
N THR A 330 26.15 -44.71 29.41
CA THR A 330 25.96 -45.96 30.17
C THR A 330 26.70 -47.16 29.58
N ASP A 331 27.17 -47.04 28.33
CA ASP A 331 27.94 -48.08 27.67
C ASP A 331 29.40 -47.98 28.16
N SER A 332 29.83 -48.92 29.00
CA SER A 332 31.14 -48.97 29.64
C SER A 332 32.32 -49.09 28.66
N THR A 333 32.06 -49.12 27.35
CA THR A 333 33.06 -49.03 26.29
C THR A 333 33.31 -47.59 25.82
N ALA A 334 34.18 -46.96 26.60
CA ALA A 334 35.26 -46.05 26.21
C ALA A 334 34.89 -44.61 25.82
N LEU A 335 35.20 -43.69 26.75
CA LEU A 335 35.45 -42.26 26.53
C LEU A 335 36.16 -41.98 25.18
N GLU A 336 37.07 -42.87 24.75
CA GLU A 336 37.73 -42.83 23.44
C GLU A 336 36.75 -42.72 22.27
N LYS A 337 35.63 -43.44 22.28
CA LYS A 337 34.60 -43.35 21.23
C LYS A 337 33.87 -42.01 21.22
N HIS A 338 33.81 -41.32 22.36
CA HIS A 338 33.24 -39.97 22.45
C HIS A 338 34.26 -38.91 22.03
N LEU A 339 35.54 -39.12 22.36
CA LEU A 339 36.63 -38.20 22.00
C LEU A 339 37.01 -38.27 20.52
N LYS A 340 36.74 -39.40 19.85
CA LYS A 340 37.10 -39.60 18.44
C LYS A 340 36.67 -38.45 17.52
N VAL A 341 35.43 -37.97 17.62
CA VAL A 341 34.96 -36.84 16.79
C VAL A 341 35.79 -35.57 17.02
N PHE A 342 36.23 -35.32 18.24
CA PHE A 342 37.04 -34.15 18.56
C PHE A 342 38.46 -34.28 18.02
N GLU A 343 39.07 -35.47 18.10
CA GLU A 343 40.37 -35.74 17.49
C GLU A 343 40.31 -35.65 15.97
N ASP A 344 39.26 -36.20 15.34
CA ASP A 344 39.05 -36.12 13.89
C ASP A 344 38.89 -34.65 13.43
N LEU A 345 38.13 -33.83 14.18
CA LEU A 345 37.99 -32.40 13.90
C LEU A 345 39.29 -31.62 14.11
N LYS A 346 40.07 -31.96 15.13
CA LYS A 346 41.38 -31.36 15.40
C LYS A 346 42.35 -31.66 14.26
N ASN A 347 42.52 -32.92 13.90
CA ASN A 347 43.37 -33.35 12.78
C ASN A 347 42.95 -32.64 11.49
N LYS A 348 41.62 -32.51 11.25
CA LYS A 348 41.13 -31.81 10.06
C LYS A 348 41.48 -30.32 10.06
N MET A 349 41.44 -29.66 11.22
CA MET A 349 41.83 -28.26 11.33
C MET A 349 43.35 -28.08 11.12
N GLU A 350 44.17 -29.01 11.61
CA GLU A 350 45.62 -29.04 11.35
C GLU A 350 45.92 -29.19 9.86
N GLU A 351 45.21 -30.08 9.14
CA GLU A 351 45.31 -30.19 7.68
C GLU A 351 44.93 -28.89 6.96
N ILE A 352 43.82 -28.24 7.35
CA ILE A 352 43.36 -26.98 6.75
C ILE A 352 44.40 -25.87 6.95
N PHE A 353 45.03 -25.83 8.12
CA PHE A 353 46.06 -24.85 8.43
C PHE A 353 47.35 -25.11 7.63
N ASN A 354 47.78 -26.36 7.52
CA ASN A 354 49.01 -26.78 6.84
C ASN A 354 48.87 -26.87 5.29
N SER A 355 47.66 -26.74 4.75
CA SER A 355 47.38 -26.74 3.30
C SER A 355 47.29 -25.33 2.69
N ARG A 356 47.50 -24.30 3.50
CA ARG A 356 47.83 -22.94 3.06
C ARG A 356 49.34 -22.77 3.02
#